data_AF-A0A9P5YA06-F1
#
_entry.id   AF-A0A9P5YA06-F1
#
_cell.length_a   1.000
_cell.length_b   1.000
_cell.length_c   1.000
_cell.angle_alpha   90.00
_cell.angle_beta   90.00
_cell.angle_gamma   90.00
#
_symmetry.space_group_name_H-M   'P 1'
#
loop_
_entity.id
_entity.type
_entity.pdbx_description
1 polymer ?
#
loop_
_entity_poly.entity_id
_entity_poly.type
_entity_poly.pdbx_seq_one_letter_code
_entity_poly.pdbx_strand_id
1 'polypeptide(L)'
;MSVSDGKWAAWTSYGPVLSQVELHMLKRKLEINPVLANTHGSFRLVFNMVTGRVTRLSHDSRDSEHSFDARGEPATLPRVEQLLIITPLSPWCTTVNNSKGVTVGDVCAHLWRDYTDQLVTEAEFNSLPPQIQEDVKQVATRNPSVDGMYHSVPVTNQVRRVDWLRECVFFEALRKDDDYTVSRFGFKSPNVFVMDLLN
;
A
#
# COMPACT_ATOMS: atom_id res chain seq x y z
N MET A 1 20.10 18.84 -7.52
CA MET A 1 19.56 18.83 -6.14
C MET A 1 18.10 19.21 -6.20
N SER A 2 17.21 18.23 -6.32
CA SER A 2 15.76 18.49 -6.30
C SER A 2 15.36 18.79 -4.86
N VAL A 3 14.75 19.95 -4.66
CA VAL A 3 14.16 20.38 -3.39
C VAL A 3 13.05 19.41 -3.03
N SER A 4 13.36 18.37 -2.26
CA SER A 4 12.36 17.77 -1.39
C SER A 4 11.98 18.86 -0.41
N ASP A 5 10.73 19.29 -0.42
CA ASP A 5 10.20 20.21 0.58
C ASP A 5 10.65 19.70 1.95
N GLY A 6 11.54 20.44 2.62
CA GLY A 6 12.30 19.96 3.79
C GLY A 6 11.43 19.44 4.95
N LYS A 7 10.12 19.68 4.89
CA LYS A 7 9.11 19.13 5.80
C LYS A 7 8.99 17.60 5.77
N TRP A 8 9.31 16.93 4.65
CA TRP A 8 9.24 15.47 4.49
C TRP A 8 10.58 14.77 4.72
N ALA A 9 11.69 15.52 4.86
CA ALA A 9 12.98 14.90 5.07
C ALA A 9 13.05 14.19 6.44
N ALA A 10 13.52 12.94 6.43
CA ALA A 10 13.51 12.02 7.58
C ALA A 10 14.08 12.61 8.88
N TRP A 11 15.06 13.51 8.76
CA TRP A 11 15.76 14.15 9.89
C TRP A 11 15.13 15.47 10.36
N THR A 12 14.37 16.16 9.50
CA THR A 12 13.82 17.50 9.74
C THR A 12 12.32 17.52 10.00
N SER A 13 11.62 16.41 9.83
CA SER A 13 10.22 16.26 10.26
C SER A 13 10.11 16.25 11.80
N TYR A 14 10.31 17.41 12.43
CA TYR A 14 10.12 17.63 13.85
C TYR A 14 8.62 17.61 14.20
N GLY A 15 8.23 16.78 15.16
CA GLY A 15 6.86 16.74 15.70
C GLY A 15 6.58 15.44 16.46
N PRO A 16 5.67 15.44 17.44
CA PRO A 16 5.26 14.19 18.11
C PRO A 16 4.66 13.21 17.09
N VAL A 17 4.84 11.92 17.34
CA VAL A 17 4.11 10.88 16.62
C VAL A 17 2.76 10.74 17.30
N LEU A 18 1.68 10.94 16.56
CA LEU A 18 0.34 10.93 17.10
C LEU A 18 -0.25 9.52 17.04
N SER A 19 -0.80 9.07 18.17
CA SER A 19 -1.67 7.90 18.23
C SER A 19 -3.02 8.19 17.56
N GLN A 20 -3.79 7.13 17.25
CA GLN A 20 -5.12 7.28 16.67
C GLN A 20 -6.07 8.09 17.56
N VAL A 21 -5.97 7.91 18.89
CA VAL A 21 -6.80 8.64 19.86
C VAL A 21 -6.47 10.13 19.85
N GLU A 22 -5.17 10.47 19.90
CA GLU A 22 -4.74 11.88 19.83
C GLU A 22 -5.14 12.54 18.52
N LEU A 23 -5.00 11.82 17.41
CA LEU A 23 -5.42 12.29 16.09
C LEU A 23 -6.93 12.62 16.06
N HIS A 24 -7.75 11.77 16.68
CA HIS A 24 -9.19 11.97 16.77
C HIS A 24 -9.54 13.16 17.67
N MET A 25 -8.89 13.29 18.84
CA MET A 25 -9.11 14.39 19.78
C MET A 25 -8.70 15.74 19.20
N LEU A 26 -7.57 15.79 18.49
CA LEU A 26 -7.02 17.01 17.90
C LEU A 26 -7.75 17.43 16.62
N LYS A 27 -8.59 16.55 16.04
CA LYS A 27 -9.32 16.76 14.77
C LYS A 27 -8.44 17.32 13.65
N ARG A 28 -7.17 16.93 13.63
CA ARG A 28 -6.19 17.40 12.64
C ARG A 28 -6.38 16.63 11.34
N LYS A 29 -6.22 17.33 10.22
CA LYS A 29 -6.16 16.70 8.90
C LYS A 29 -4.74 16.19 8.66
N LEU A 30 -4.63 14.93 8.27
CA LEU A 30 -3.37 14.36 7.80
C LEU A 30 -3.14 14.77 6.35
N GLU A 31 -1.96 15.33 6.08
CA GLU A 31 -1.40 15.46 4.75
C GLU A 31 -0.64 14.17 4.42
N ILE A 32 -0.84 13.63 3.23
CA ILE A 32 -0.12 12.46 2.76
C ILE A 32 1.15 12.86 2.01
N ASN A 33 2.20 12.03 2.12
CA ASN A 33 3.44 12.24 1.40
C ASN A 33 3.17 12.28 -0.13
N PRO A 34 3.65 13.30 -0.86
CA PRO A 34 3.48 13.41 -2.31
C PRO A 34 3.93 12.19 -3.11
N VAL A 35 4.90 11.43 -2.60
CA VAL A 35 5.38 10.19 -3.20
C VAL A 35 4.33 9.09 -3.16
N LEU A 36 3.62 8.96 -2.03
CA LEU A 36 2.52 8.01 -1.88
C LEU A 36 1.25 8.50 -2.59
N ALA A 37 1.03 9.81 -2.65
CA ALA A 37 -0.09 10.40 -3.36
C ALA A 37 0.12 10.48 -4.88
N ASN A 38 1.32 10.13 -5.37
CA ASN A 38 1.72 10.28 -6.77
C ASN A 38 1.52 11.70 -7.33
N THR A 39 1.65 12.72 -6.47
CA THR A 39 1.57 14.15 -6.83
C THR A 39 2.94 14.80 -6.93
N HIS A 40 4.02 14.03 -6.72
CA HIS A 40 5.37 14.51 -6.79
C HIS A 40 5.77 14.80 -8.25
N GLY A 41 5.78 16.08 -8.65
CA GLY A 41 5.93 16.50 -10.05
C GLY A 41 7.25 16.11 -10.73
N SER A 42 8.23 15.56 -10.02
CA SER A 42 9.51 15.14 -10.60
C SER A 42 9.64 13.63 -10.84
N PHE A 43 8.89 12.80 -10.10
CA PHE A 43 8.95 11.35 -10.28
C PHE A 43 7.68 10.66 -9.78
N ARG A 44 7.36 9.52 -10.41
CA ARG A 44 6.28 8.62 -10.01
C ARG A 44 6.83 7.40 -9.29
N LEU A 45 6.17 7.01 -8.21
CA LEU A 45 6.40 5.73 -7.55
C LEU A 45 5.76 4.61 -8.37
N VAL A 46 6.54 3.61 -8.73
CA VAL A 46 6.03 2.37 -9.33
C VAL A 46 6.35 1.25 -8.36
N PHE A 47 5.32 0.73 -7.68
CA PHE A 47 5.48 -0.35 -6.71
C PHE A 47 4.65 -1.56 -7.15
N ASN A 48 5.32 -2.69 -7.37
CA ASN A 48 4.69 -3.93 -7.76
C ASN A 48 4.44 -4.80 -6.51
N MET A 49 3.17 -5.08 -6.21
CA MET A 49 2.77 -5.81 -5.00
C MET A 49 3.05 -7.31 -5.06
N VAL A 50 3.31 -7.89 -6.24
CA VAL A 50 3.71 -9.31 -6.36
C VAL A 50 5.18 -9.48 -5.99
N THR A 51 6.04 -8.64 -6.55
CA THR A 51 7.51 -8.77 -6.43
C THR A 51 8.10 -7.96 -5.27
N GLY A 52 7.34 -7.02 -4.71
CA GLY A 52 7.84 -6.08 -3.71
C GLY A 52 8.80 -5.03 -4.27
N ARG A 53 9.03 -5.01 -5.59
CA ARG A 53 9.96 -4.08 -6.22
C ARG A 53 9.37 -2.68 -6.25
N VAL A 54 10.16 -1.73 -5.76
CA VAL A 54 9.84 -0.30 -5.72
C VAL A 54 10.81 0.41 -6.65
N THR A 55 10.30 0.93 -7.76
CA THR A 55 11.06 1.65 -8.78
C THR A 55 10.59 3.10 -8.83
N ARG A 56 11.54 4.00 -9.12
CA ARG A 56 11.27 5.42 -9.35
C ARG A 56 11.27 5.70 -10.86
N LEU A 57 10.17 6.19 -11.40
CA LEU A 57 10.07 6.63 -12.79
C LEU A 57 10.20 8.17 -12.85
N SER A 58 11.29 8.66 -13.43
CA SER A 58 11.50 10.09 -13.69
C SER A 58 10.92 10.47 -15.06
N HIS A 59 10.43 11.70 -15.21
CA HIS A 59 9.94 12.21 -16.49
C HIS A 59 11.09 12.41 -17.52
N ASP A 60 12.32 12.57 -17.05
CA ASP A 60 13.46 13.03 -17.87
C ASP A 60 14.43 11.91 -18.29
N SER A 61 14.31 10.71 -17.71
CA SER A 61 15.20 9.59 -18.02
C SER A 61 14.41 8.29 -18.22
N ARG A 62 14.22 7.93 -19.49
CA ARG A 62 13.53 6.70 -19.91
C ARG A 62 14.21 5.40 -19.46
N ASP A 63 15.51 5.43 -19.10
CA ASP A 63 16.34 4.22 -18.98
C ASP A 63 17.19 4.15 -17.70
N SER A 64 16.80 4.80 -16.60
CA SER A 64 17.59 4.72 -15.37
C SER A 64 16.71 4.45 -14.17
N GLU A 65 16.59 3.17 -13.81
CA GLU A 65 16.07 2.75 -12.51
C GLU A 65 16.98 3.30 -11.42
N HIS A 66 16.53 4.33 -10.70
CA HIS A 66 17.26 4.85 -9.54
C HIS A 66 16.73 4.19 -8.27
N SER A 67 17.62 3.85 -7.34
CA SER A 67 17.25 3.36 -6.02
C SER A 67 16.31 4.35 -5.34
N PHE A 68 15.19 3.84 -4.83
CA PHE A 68 14.17 4.64 -4.17
C PHE A 68 14.68 5.16 -2.81
N ASP A 69 15.15 6.41 -2.78
CA ASP A 69 15.81 7.06 -1.63
C ASP A 69 14.80 7.65 -0.61
N ALA A 70 13.53 7.83 -1.01
CA ALA A 70 12.47 8.39 -0.16
C ALA A 70 11.86 7.39 0.85
N ARG A 71 12.44 6.18 1.01
CA ARG A 71 11.90 5.16 1.94
C ARG A 71 11.84 5.63 3.38
N GLY A 72 12.82 6.45 3.80
CA GLY A 72 12.92 6.97 5.16
C GLY A 72 12.02 8.18 5.44
N GLU A 73 11.34 8.72 4.43
CA GLU A 73 10.43 9.86 4.61
C GLU A 73 9.15 9.43 5.34
N PRO A 74 8.54 10.30 6.17
CA PRO A 74 7.28 9.97 6.81
C PRO A 74 6.17 9.86 5.76
N ALA A 75 5.24 8.92 5.98
CA ALA A 75 4.10 8.71 5.09
C ALA A 75 3.04 9.82 5.20
N THR A 76 2.96 10.48 6.36
CA THR A 76 2.00 11.56 6.62
C THR A 76 2.60 12.67 7.49
N LEU A 77 2.01 13.85 7.40
CA LEU A 77 2.24 14.98 8.30
C LEU A 77 0.89 15.45 8.88
N PRO A 78 0.77 15.60 10.22
CA PRO A 78 1.68 15.13 11.27
C PRO A 78 1.95 13.62 11.21
N ARG A 79 3.06 13.17 11.81
CA ARG A 79 3.42 11.75 11.85
C ARG A 79 2.43 10.97 12.71
N VAL A 80 2.09 9.76 12.30
CA VAL A 80 1.18 8.88 13.03
C VAL A 80 1.79 7.52 13.29
N GLU A 81 1.36 6.89 14.37
CA GLU A 81 1.80 5.54 14.73
C GLU A 81 1.16 4.46 13.86
N GLN A 82 -0.02 4.74 13.31
CA GLN A 82 -0.82 3.76 12.59
C GLN A 82 -1.55 4.37 11.39
N LEU A 83 -1.42 3.72 10.23
CA LEU A 83 -2.21 3.98 9.03
C LEU A 83 -3.06 2.77 8.67
N LEU A 84 -4.28 3.03 8.22
CA LEU A 84 -5.18 2.03 7.67
C LEU A 84 -5.30 2.27 6.17
N ILE A 85 -5.02 1.24 5.38
CA ILE A 85 -5.07 1.31 3.93
C ILE A 85 -6.13 0.33 3.45
N ILE A 86 -7.07 0.84 2.65
CA ILE A 86 -8.17 0.08 2.04
C ILE A 86 -8.14 0.25 0.54
N THR A 87 -8.76 -0.67 -0.21
CA THR A 87 -8.93 -0.52 -1.66
C THR A 87 -10.34 -0.97 -2.07
N PRO A 88 -10.93 -0.39 -3.12
CA PRO A 88 -12.20 -0.86 -3.67
C PRO A 88 -12.14 -2.29 -4.24
N LEU A 89 -10.94 -2.77 -4.59
CA LEU A 89 -10.76 -4.05 -5.27
C LEU A 89 -10.73 -5.25 -4.33
N SER A 90 -10.57 -5.03 -3.02
CA SER A 90 -10.44 -6.10 -2.04
C SER A 90 -11.19 -5.77 -0.76
N PRO A 91 -11.63 -6.78 0.01
CA PRO A 91 -12.37 -6.52 1.23
C PRO A 91 -11.50 -6.16 2.43
N TRP A 92 -10.18 -6.35 2.32
CA TRP A 92 -9.25 -6.29 3.45
C TRP A 92 -8.83 -4.86 3.79
N CYS A 93 -8.38 -4.70 5.05
CA CYS A 93 -7.81 -3.47 5.54
C CYS A 93 -6.37 -3.75 5.99
N THR A 94 -5.40 -3.21 5.25
CA THR A 94 -3.99 -3.35 5.61
C THR A 94 -3.66 -2.31 6.69
N THR A 95 -3.21 -2.79 7.85
CA THR A 95 -2.80 -1.92 8.97
C THR A 95 -1.29 -1.81 9.00
N VAL A 96 -0.79 -0.58 8.86
CA VAL A 96 0.64 -0.27 8.93
C VAL A 96 0.91 0.40 10.27
N ASN A 97 1.76 -0.20 11.10
CA ASN A 97 2.10 0.32 12.42
C ASN A 97 3.61 0.60 12.57
N ASN A 98 3.94 1.73 13.19
CA ASN A 98 5.30 2.09 13.56
C ASN A 98 5.27 3.11 14.70
N SER A 99 5.74 2.73 15.90
CA SER A 99 5.78 3.61 17.07
C SER A 99 6.67 4.85 16.89
N LYS A 100 7.61 4.82 15.93
CA LYS A 100 8.46 5.97 15.57
C LYS A 100 7.85 6.86 14.49
N GLY A 101 6.66 6.52 14.01
CA GLY A 101 5.96 7.18 12.91
C GLY A 101 6.08 6.39 11.61
N VAL A 102 4.95 6.15 10.96
CA VAL A 102 4.88 5.38 9.72
C VAL A 102 5.65 6.09 8.59
N THR A 103 6.57 5.36 7.95
CA THR A 103 7.35 5.84 6.81
C THR A 103 6.79 5.33 5.47
N VAL A 104 7.23 5.94 4.37
CA VAL A 104 6.88 5.48 3.02
C VAL A 104 7.38 4.04 2.79
N GLY A 105 8.57 3.71 3.30
CA GLY A 105 9.11 2.35 3.24
C GLY A 105 8.26 1.34 4.01
N ASP A 106 7.76 1.72 5.20
CA ASP A 106 6.88 0.85 6.00
C ASP A 106 5.58 0.53 5.26
N VAL A 107 4.99 1.52 4.58
CA VAL A 107 3.77 1.34 3.79
C VAL A 107 3.99 0.33 2.67
N CYS A 108 5.03 0.49 1.85
CA CYS A 108 5.33 -0.45 0.77
C CYS A 108 5.62 -1.86 1.30
N ALA A 109 6.40 -1.97 2.38
CA ALA A 109 6.77 -3.26 2.95
C ALA A 109 5.56 -4.00 3.55
N HIS A 110 4.68 -3.29 4.26
CA HIS A 110 3.48 -3.88 4.84
C HIS A 110 2.45 -4.25 3.77
N LEU A 111 2.25 -3.40 2.75
CA LEU A 111 1.36 -3.74 1.63
C LEU A 111 1.85 -4.99 0.90
N TRP A 112 3.15 -5.09 0.62
CA TRP A 112 3.72 -6.28 0.02
C TRP A 112 3.44 -7.52 0.88
N ARG A 113 3.86 -7.52 2.15
CA ARG A 113 3.68 -8.65 3.06
C ARG A 113 2.22 -9.04 3.27
N ASP A 114 1.33 -8.07 3.50
CA ASP A 114 -0.09 -8.33 3.75
C ASP A 114 -0.75 -9.00 2.53
N TYR A 115 -0.32 -8.65 1.31
CA TYR A 115 -0.86 -9.24 0.08
C TYR A 115 -0.15 -10.54 -0.34
N THR A 116 1.13 -10.73 -0.04
CA THR A 116 1.87 -11.94 -0.42
C THR A 116 1.80 -13.06 0.61
N ASP A 117 1.76 -12.74 1.90
CA ASP A 117 1.90 -13.74 2.97
C ASP A 117 0.55 -14.28 3.42
N GLN A 118 -0.54 -13.53 3.18
CA GLN A 118 -1.88 -13.93 3.61
C GLN A 118 -2.64 -14.66 2.50
N LEU A 119 -3.21 -15.81 2.89
CA LEU A 119 -4.08 -16.60 2.04
C LEU A 119 -5.52 -16.07 2.11
N VAL A 120 -6.21 -16.17 0.98
CA VAL A 120 -7.66 -15.91 0.89
C VAL A 120 -8.39 -17.08 1.51
N THR A 121 -9.33 -16.80 2.41
CA THR A 121 -10.14 -17.85 3.02
C THR A 121 -11.15 -18.41 2.00
N GLU A 122 -11.57 -19.66 2.19
CA GLU A 122 -12.58 -20.27 1.32
C GLU A 122 -13.89 -19.48 1.30
N ALA A 123 -14.30 -18.91 2.44
CA ALA A 123 -15.51 -18.10 2.54
C ALA A 123 -15.42 -16.82 1.69
N GLU A 124 -14.27 -16.13 1.74
CA GLU A 124 -14.01 -14.96 0.90
C GLU A 124 -13.96 -15.33 -0.57
N PHE A 125 -13.28 -16.42 -0.91
CA PHE A 125 -13.17 -16.88 -2.29
C PHE A 125 -14.54 -17.27 -2.87
N ASN A 126 -15.35 -17.99 -2.10
CA ASN A 126 -16.70 -18.40 -2.49
C ASN A 126 -17.69 -17.23 -2.58
N SER A 127 -17.37 -16.07 -2.00
CA SER A 127 -18.18 -14.86 -2.15
C SER A 127 -18.06 -14.22 -3.54
N LEU A 128 -17.01 -14.56 -4.29
CA LEU A 128 -16.80 -14.08 -5.65
C LEU A 128 -17.71 -14.81 -6.66
N PRO A 129 -18.12 -14.15 -7.75
CA PRO A 129 -18.74 -14.82 -8.89
C PRO A 129 -17.84 -15.93 -9.46
N PRO A 130 -18.39 -17.07 -9.94
CA PRO A 130 -17.60 -18.21 -10.43
C PRO A 130 -16.59 -17.85 -11.53
N GLN A 131 -16.93 -16.90 -12.40
CA GLN A 131 -16.03 -16.43 -13.44
C GLN A 131 -14.76 -15.77 -12.85
N ILE A 132 -14.93 -14.92 -11.84
CA ILE A 132 -13.81 -14.24 -11.17
C ILE A 132 -12.98 -15.25 -10.37
N GLN A 133 -13.61 -16.27 -9.79
CA GLN A 133 -12.90 -17.35 -9.11
C GLN A 133 -11.90 -18.05 -10.06
N GLU A 134 -12.32 -18.37 -11.28
CA GLU A 134 -11.45 -19.02 -12.27
C GLU A 134 -10.32 -18.09 -12.73
N ASP A 135 -10.60 -16.80 -12.96
CA ASP A 135 -9.57 -15.81 -13.28
C ASP A 135 -8.51 -15.73 -12.17
N VAL A 136 -8.93 -15.66 -10.91
CA VAL A 136 -8.05 -15.57 -9.75
C VAL A 136 -7.21 -16.85 -9.60
N LYS A 137 -7.79 -18.04 -9.81
CA LYS A 137 -7.02 -19.30 -9.82
C LYS A 137 -5.98 -19.33 -10.94
N GLN A 138 -6.35 -18.83 -12.12
CA GLN A 138 -5.42 -18.77 -13.26
C GLN A 138 -4.24 -17.85 -12.95
N VAL A 139 -4.49 -16.69 -12.33
CA VAL A 139 -3.45 -15.76 -11.87
C VAL A 139 -2.59 -16.38 -10.77
N ALA A 140 -3.19 -17.04 -9.78
CA ALA A 140 -2.46 -17.74 -8.72
C ALA A 140 -1.48 -18.80 -9.25
N THR A 141 -1.84 -19.47 -10.35
CA THR A 141 -0.97 -20.46 -11.01
C THR A 141 0.21 -19.80 -11.76
N ARG A 142 0.03 -18.54 -12.22
CA ARG A 142 1.05 -17.80 -12.99
C ARG A 142 2.02 -17.03 -12.11
N ASN A 143 1.56 -16.52 -10.97
CA ASN A 143 2.38 -15.73 -10.07
C ASN A 143 3.39 -16.63 -9.35
N PRO A 144 4.69 -16.30 -9.35
CA PRO A 144 5.67 -17.10 -8.63
C PRO A 144 5.34 -17.10 -7.14
N SER A 145 5.27 -18.29 -6.55
CA SER A 145 5.22 -18.45 -5.10
C SER A 145 6.57 -18.03 -4.53
N VAL A 146 6.58 -17.05 -3.62
CA VAL A 146 7.79 -16.62 -2.90
C VAL A 146 8.39 -17.79 -2.09
N ASP A 147 7.55 -18.76 -1.71
CA ASP A 147 7.90 -19.94 -0.92
C ASP A 147 8.42 -21.13 -1.76
N GLY A 148 8.50 -20.99 -3.09
CA GLY A 148 8.92 -22.06 -4.01
C GLY A 148 10.40 -22.46 -3.93
N MET A 149 11.19 -21.84 -3.06
CA MET A 149 12.63 -22.13 -2.92
C MET A 149 12.93 -23.28 -1.94
N TYR A 150 11.98 -23.68 -1.07
CA TYR A 150 12.26 -24.64 0.01
C TYR A 150 11.33 -25.85 0.15
N HIS A 151 10.15 -25.88 -0.48
CA HIS A 151 9.27 -27.05 -0.37
C HIS A 151 8.59 -27.44 -1.70
N SER A 152 8.98 -28.62 -2.21
CA SER A 152 8.42 -29.27 -3.39
C SER A 152 7.10 -29.98 -3.08
N VAL A 153 6.07 -29.22 -2.69
CA VAL A 153 4.70 -29.77 -2.54
C VAL A 153 3.80 -29.03 -3.52
N PRO A 154 3.06 -29.72 -4.41
CA PRO A 154 2.15 -29.06 -5.33
C PRO A 154 0.97 -28.50 -4.52
N VAL A 155 1.05 -27.22 -4.17
CA VAL A 155 -0.03 -26.53 -3.46
C VAL A 155 -1.15 -26.27 -4.46
N THR A 156 -2.06 -27.23 -4.59
CA THR A 156 -3.30 -27.03 -5.31
C THR A 156 -4.21 -26.11 -4.48
N ASN A 157 -4.71 -25.04 -5.10
CA ASN A 157 -5.76 -24.12 -4.62
C ASN A 157 -5.45 -23.06 -3.55
N GLN A 158 -4.21 -22.82 -3.13
CA GLN A 158 -3.97 -21.68 -2.23
C GLN A 158 -3.84 -20.37 -3.00
N VAL A 159 -4.91 -19.58 -2.96
CA VAL A 159 -4.97 -18.23 -3.52
C VAL A 159 -4.46 -17.24 -2.47
N ARG A 160 -3.48 -16.41 -2.81
CA ARG A 160 -3.02 -15.30 -1.95
C ARG A 160 -3.84 -14.06 -2.21
N ARG A 161 -3.82 -13.12 -1.27
CA ARG A 161 -4.46 -11.81 -1.44
C ARG A 161 -3.97 -11.05 -2.67
N VAL A 162 -2.70 -11.20 -3.05
CA VAL A 162 -2.16 -10.57 -4.26
C VAL A 162 -2.79 -11.14 -5.54
N ASP A 163 -3.12 -12.43 -5.55
CA ASP A 163 -3.71 -13.10 -6.71
C ASP A 163 -5.16 -12.65 -6.95
N TRP A 164 -5.85 -12.23 -5.88
CA TRP A 164 -7.18 -11.60 -5.94
C TRP A 164 -7.20 -10.34 -6.81
N LEU A 165 -6.09 -9.61 -6.85
CA LEU A 165 -6.01 -8.34 -7.57
C LEU A 165 -5.84 -8.51 -9.08
N ARG A 166 -5.62 -9.75 -9.57
CA ARG A 166 -5.50 -10.08 -10.99
C ARG A 166 -4.42 -9.24 -11.71
N GLU A 167 -4.81 -8.33 -12.59
CA GLU A 167 -3.90 -7.47 -13.35
C GLU A 167 -3.56 -6.17 -12.60
N CYS A 168 -4.36 -5.81 -11.58
CA CYS A 168 -4.26 -4.58 -10.81
C CYS A 168 -3.20 -4.67 -9.70
N VAL A 169 -1.97 -5.07 -10.04
CA VAL A 169 -0.91 -5.38 -9.07
C VAL A 169 0.09 -4.25 -8.84
N PHE A 170 -0.05 -3.15 -9.58
CA PHE A 170 0.79 -1.98 -9.43
C PHE A 170 0.10 -0.92 -8.59
N PHE A 171 0.75 -0.54 -7.50
CA PHE A 171 0.34 0.60 -6.69
C PHE A 171 0.44 1.88 -7.50
N GLU A 172 -0.63 2.66 -7.51
CA GLU A 172 -0.68 3.95 -8.19
C GLU A 172 -0.59 5.11 -7.21
N ALA A 173 -1.50 5.17 -6.22
CA ALA A 173 -1.55 6.26 -5.26
C ALA A 173 -2.31 5.86 -3.99
N LEU A 174 -2.07 6.63 -2.92
CA LEU A 174 -2.93 6.71 -1.76
C LEU A 174 -3.66 8.05 -1.79
N ARG A 175 -4.98 8.02 -1.65
CA ARG A 175 -5.83 9.20 -1.57
C ARG A 175 -6.72 9.17 -0.34
N LYS A 176 -7.18 10.35 0.05
CA LYS A 176 -8.19 10.48 1.10
C LYS A 176 -9.57 10.50 0.48
N ASP A 177 -10.42 9.59 0.92
CA ASP A 177 -11.82 9.51 0.50
C ASP A 177 -12.69 9.19 1.72
N ASP A 178 -13.24 10.25 2.31
CA ASP A 178 -14.06 10.15 3.51
C ASP A 178 -15.41 9.47 3.20
N ASP A 179 -15.93 9.61 1.97
CA ASP A 179 -17.23 9.07 1.60
C ASP A 179 -17.13 7.55 1.40
N TYR A 180 -16.09 7.09 0.69
CA TYR A 180 -15.79 5.67 0.60
C TYR A 180 -15.52 5.06 1.98
N THR A 181 -14.72 5.74 2.81
CA THR A 181 -14.43 5.28 4.18
C THR A 181 -15.70 5.11 5.02
N VAL A 182 -16.64 6.06 4.94
CA VAL A 182 -17.93 5.97 5.64
C VAL A 182 -18.78 4.84 5.09
N SER A 183 -18.84 4.66 3.77
CA SER A 183 -19.57 3.53 3.19
C SER A 183 -19.00 2.17 3.60
N ARG A 184 -17.68 2.08 3.79
CA ARG A 184 -16.98 0.83 4.13
C ARG A 184 -17.05 0.49 5.62
N PHE A 185 -16.84 1.47 6.50
CA PHE A 185 -16.71 1.25 7.94
C PHE A 185 -17.84 1.85 8.78
N GLY A 186 -18.67 2.73 8.21
CA GLY A 186 -19.73 3.44 8.92
C GLY A 186 -19.26 4.68 9.71
N PHE A 187 -17.97 4.98 9.72
CA PHE A 187 -17.41 6.15 10.41
C PHE A 187 -16.26 6.80 9.63
N LYS A 188 -16.00 8.08 9.91
CA LYS A 188 -14.83 8.81 9.38
C LYS A 188 -13.65 8.61 10.30
N SER A 189 -12.52 8.14 9.75
CA SER A 189 -11.26 8.07 10.48
C SER A 189 -10.17 8.88 9.77
N PRO A 190 -9.45 9.77 10.47
CA PRO A 190 -8.46 10.63 9.83
C PRO A 190 -7.21 9.90 9.33
N ASN A 191 -6.95 8.67 9.81
CA ASN A 191 -5.81 7.82 9.44
C ASN A 191 -6.15 6.70 8.43
N VAL A 192 -7.30 6.76 7.76
CA VAL A 192 -7.67 5.83 6.69
C VAL A 192 -7.39 6.46 5.34
N PHE A 193 -6.69 5.72 4.48
CA PHE A 193 -6.41 6.10 3.09
C PHE A 193 -6.87 5.00 2.13
N VAL A 194 -7.34 5.44 0.96
CA VAL A 194 -7.75 4.54 -0.12
C VAL A 194 -6.58 4.38 -1.08
N MET A 195 -6.23 3.13 -1.34
CA MET A 195 -5.22 2.71 -2.31
C MET A 195 -5.87 2.52 -3.67
N ASP A 196 -5.36 3.29 -4.63
CA ASP A 196 -5.64 3.14 -6.05
C ASP A 196 -4.55 2.26 -6.67
N LEU A 197 -4.99 1.36 -7.54
CA LEU A 197 -4.17 0.40 -8.25
C LEU A 197 -4.28 0.69 -9.74
N LEU A 198 -3.16 0.59 -10.45
CA LEU A 198 -3.11 0.79 -11.90
C LEU A 198 -3.87 -0.36 -12.58
N ASN A 199 -4.85 -0.01 -13.41
CA ASN A 199 -5.54 -0.92 -14.32
C ASN A 199 -4.87 -0.97 -15.68
#